data_AF-A0AAW1FSN0-F1
#
_entry.id   AF-A0AAW1FSN0-F1
#
_cell.length_a   1.000
_cell.length_b   1.000
_cell.length_c   1.000
_cell.angle_alpha   90.00
_cell.angle_beta   90.00
_cell.angle_gamma   90.00
#
_symmetry.space_group_name_H-M   'P 1'
#
loop_
_entity.id
_entity.type
_entity.pdbx_description
1 polymer ?
#
loop_
_entity_poly.entity_id
_entity_poly.type
_entity_poly.pdbx_seq_one_letter_code
_entity_poly.pdbx_strand_id
1 'polypeptide(L)'
;MDNLEWAAGYSERFELFYVNRSDPTIPLIPKNSASRYASIITCNDFPDPALGPHECLNPEPEATSAPTVTTHENTVTFVFLLVSVLGVIFIIRLLKTRRKLKRAVAESVKMERM
;
A
#
# COMPACT_ATOMS: atom_id res chain seq x y z
N MET A 1 9.90 8.75 -19.07
CA MET A 1 10.39 7.59 -19.86
C MET A 1 10.47 7.98 -21.31
N ASP A 2 11.46 7.50 -22.09
CA ASP A 2 11.72 7.97 -23.45
C ASP A 2 10.45 7.87 -24.31
N ASN A 3 9.99 9.00 -24.85
CA ASN A 3 8.72 9.09 -25.57
C ASN A 3 8.92 9.49 -27.05
N LEU A 4 7.82 9.78 -27.76
CA LEU A 4 7.84 10.31 -29.12
C LEU A 4 8.17 11.80 -29.08
N GLU A 5 9.34 12.17 -29.59
CA GLU A 5 9.86 13.54 -29.63
C GLU A 5 9.49 14.25 -30.94
N TRP A 6 8.18 14.31 -31.22
CA TRP A 6 7.61 15.08 -32.34
C TRP A 6 8.25 14.75 -33.70
N ALA A 7 8.83 15.75 -34.38
CA ALA A 7 9.47 15.60 -35.69
C ALA A 7 10.73 14.72 -35.64
N ALA A 8 11.39 14.62 -34.48
CA ALA A 8 12.54 13.74 -34.29
C ALA A 8 12.14 12.26 -34.09
N GLY A 9 10.84 11.99 -33.92
CA GLY A 9 10.35 10.64 -33.67
C GLY A 9 10.97 10.06 -32.41
N TYR A 10 11.60 8.89 -32.51
CA TYR A 10 12.26 8.21 -31.38
C TYR A 10 13.80 8.29 -31.42
N SER A 11 14.35 9.16 -32.28
CA SER A 11 15.80 9.32 -32.41
C SER A 11 16.39 10.06 -31.21
N GLU A 12 15.65 11.01 -30.64
CA GLU A 12 16.01 11.74 -29.43
C GLU A 12 15.38 11.09 -28.18
N ARG A 13 16.08 11.21 -27.04
CA ARG A 13 15.80 10.46 -25.81
C ARG A 13 16.13 11.28 -24.57
N PHE A 14 15.18 12.11 -24.12
CA PHE A 14 15.41 13.09 -23.05
C PHE A 14 15.16 12.57 -21.63
N GLU A 15 14.53 11.41 -21.50
CA GLU A 15 13.93 10.99 -20.25
C GLU A 15 14.87 10.10 -19.43
N LEU A 16 14.55 9.87 -18.15
CA LEU A 16 15.41 9.09 -17.23
C LEU A 16 15.38 7.58 -17.49
N PHE A 17 14.35 7.07 -18.17
CA PHE A 17 14.16 5.65 -18.44
C PHE A 17 14.13 5.41 -19.94
N TYR A 18 14.93 4.46 -20.42
CA TYR A 18 14.89 3.96 -21.78
C TYR A 18 13.75 2.97 -21.94
N VAL A 19 13.08 3.00 -23.09
CA VAL A 19 12.00 2.08 -23.44
C VAL A 19 12.45 1.24 -24.64
N ASN A 20 12.57 -0.08 -24.46
CA ASN A 20 12.85 -0.98 -25.58
C ASN A 20 11.55 -1.31 -26.32
N ARG A 21 11.32 -0.62 -27.44
CA ARG A 21 10.12 -0.80 -28.28
C ARG A 21 10.22 -1.99 -29.25
N SER A 22 11.40 -2.62 -29.37
CA SER A 22 11.57 -3.84 -30.17
C SER A 22 11.09 -5.09 -29.44
N ASP A 23 11.03 -5.03 -28.11
CA ASP A 23 10.49 -6.09 -27.26
C ASP A 23 8.98 -5.86 -27.05
N PRO A 24 8.10 -6.87 -27.32
CA PRO A 24 6.65 -6.73 -27.13
C PRO A 24 6.24 -6.52 -25.67
N THR A 25 7.11 -6.84 -24.70
CA THR A 25 6.86 -6.58 -23.28
C THR A 25 7.10 -5.12 -22.89
N ILE A 26 7.70 -4.33 -23.79
CA ILE A 26 7.99 -2.89 -23.64
C ILE A 26 8.65 -2.59 -22.28
N PRO A 27 9.82 -3.19 -21.98
CA PRO A 27 10.46 -3.03 -20.69
C PRO A 27 10.99 -1.60 -20.50
N LEU A 28 10.85 -1.10 -19.27
CA LEU A 28 11.41 0.17 -18.80
C LEU A 28 12.78 -0.07 -18.17
N ILE A 29 13.82 0.49 -18.77
CA ILE A 29 15.20 0.29 -18.37
C ILE A 29 15.73 1.60 -17.78
N PRO A 30 16.12 1.64 -16.49
CA PRO A 30 16.67 2.85 -15.88
C PRO A 30 18.01 3.21 -16.54
N LYS A 31 18.17 4.49 -16.93
CA LYS A 31 19.46 5.04 -17.34
C LYS A 31 20.28 5.42 -16.11
N ASN A 32 21.58 5.67 -16.27
CA ASN A 32 22.43 6.18 -15.20
C ASN A 32 21.92 7.50 -14.60
N SER A 33 21.26 8.33 -15.42
CA SER A 33 20.63 9.57 -14.96
C SER A 33 19.49 9.33 -13.97
N ALA A 34 18.76 8.21 -14.06
CA ALA A 34 17.71 7.87 -13.11
C ALA A 34 18.29 7.64 -11.71
N SER A 35 19.33 6.80 -11.59
CA SER A 35 20.01 6.54 -10.31
C SER A 35 20.63 7.81 -9.74
N ARG A 36 21.22 8.65 -10.60
CA ARG A 36 21.79 9.93 -10.20
C ARG A 36 20.73 10.88 -9.67
N TYR A 37 19.61 11.03 -10.39
CA TYR A 37 18.51 11.90 -9.98
C TYR A 37 17.88 11.40 -8.66
N ALA A 38 17.75 10.07 -8.49
CA ALA A 38 17.31 9.48 -7.23
C ALA A 38 18.25 9.85 -6.06
N SER A 39 19.57 9.76 -6.24
CA SER A 39 20.52 10.16 -5.19
C SER A 39 20.40 11.63 -4.80
N ILE A 40 20.16 12.52 -5.76
CA ILE A 40 19.97 13.95 -5.51
C ILE A 40 18.71 14.17 -4.67
N ILE A 41 17.61 13.52 -5.02
CA ILE A 41 16.34 13.63 -4.29
C ILE A 41 16.48 13.04 -2.88
N THR A 42 17.00 11.83 -2.75
CA THR A 42 17.10 11.12 -1.47
C THR A 42 17.96 11.88 -0.47
N CYS A 43 19.04 12.51 -0.94
CA CYS A 43 20.01 13.16 -0.07
C CYS A 43 19.79 14.67 0.00
N ASN A 44 18.84 15.20 -0.80
CA ASN A 44 18.58 16.63 -0.97
C ASN A 44 19.86 17.45 -1.19
N ASP A 45 20.79 16.88 -1.97
CA ASP A 45 22.12 17.43 -2.20
C ASP A 45 22.66 17.00 -3.57
N PHE A 46 23.79 17.56 -4.00
CA PHE A 46 24.48 17.24 -5.25
C PHE A 46 25.80 16.50 -4.98
N PRO A 47 25.74 15.19 -4.69
CA PRO A 47 26.93 14.44 -4.26
C PRO A 47 28.01 14.38 -5.35
N ASP A 48 29.28 14.58 -5.04
CA ASP A 48 30.34 14.49 -6.06
C ASP A 48 30.44 13.06 -6.62
N PRO A 49 30.29 12.85 -7.95
CA PRO A 49 30.42 11.52 -8.55
C PRO A 49 31.81 10.88 -8.33
N ALA A 50 32.86 11.66 -8.08
CA ALA A 50 34.21 11.14 -7.83
C ALA A 50 34.38 10.53 -6.43
N LEU A 51 33.54 10.93 -5.46
CA LEU A 51 33.62 10.48 -4.07
C LEU A 51 32.83 9.18 -3.81
N GLY A 52 32.18 8.63 -4.83
CA GLY A 52 31.38 7.41 -4.73
C GLY A 52 29.96 7.66 -4.19
N PRO A 53 29.28 6.63 -3.66
CA PRO A 53 27.94 6.77 -3.08
C PRO A 53 27.95 7.75 -1.90
N HIS A 54 27.00 8.68 -1.89
CA HIS A 54 26.86 9.65 -0.80
C HIS A 54 26.49 8.96 0.50
N GLU A 55 26.97 9.49 1.63
CA GLU A 55 26.82 8.88 2.96
C GLU A 55 25.35 8.58 3.34
N CYS A 56 24.42 9.46 2.95
CA CYS A 56 22.96 9.25 3.07
C CYS A 56 22.42 7.93 2.46
N LEU A 57 23.13 7.35 1.48
CA LEU A 57 22.73 6.13 0.80
C LEU A 57 23.23 4.87 1.52
N ASN A 58 24.17 5.04 2.46
CA ASN A 58 24.58 3.96 3.32
C ASN A 58 23.59 3.90 4.49
N PRO A 59 22.90 2.77 4.71
CA PRO A 59 22.24 2.56 5.98
C PRO A 59 23.33 2.58 7.05
N GLU A 60 23.20 3.49 8.02
CA GLU A 60 24.06 3.50 9.20
C GLU A 60 24.09 2.08 9.80
N PRO A 61 25.26 1.54 10.21
CA PRO A 61 25.30 0.33 11.00
C PRO A 61 24.73 0.70 12.38
N GLU A 62 23.40 0.70 12.45
CA GLU A 62 22.64 1.00 13.65
C GLU A 62 23.13 0.04 14.73
N ALA A 63 23.88 0.58 15.69
CA ALA A 63 24.25 -0.13 16.89
C ALA A 63 22.95 -0.53 17.59
N THR A 64 22.62 -1.81 17.51
CA THR A 64 21.73 -2.50 18.45
C THR A 64 20.45 -1.75 18.81
N SER A 65 19.51 -1.64 17.86
CA SER A 65 18.08 -1.80 18.17
C SER A 65 17.34 -2.23 16.91
N ALA A 66 16.95 -3.50 16.89
CA ALA A 66 16.29 -4.18 15.78
C ALA A 66 15.21 -3.37 15.05
N PRO A 67 15.13 -3.42 13.70
CA PRO A 67 13.95 -2.97 12.99
C PRO A 67 12.84 -4.00 13.24
N THR A 68 11.87 -3.62 14.08
CA THR A 68 10.62 -4.34 14.17
C THR A 68 9.90 -4.15 12.86
N VAL A 69 9.95 -5.18 12.02
CA VAL A 69 9.24 -5.29 10.74
C VAL A 69 7.80 -4.80 10.91
N THR A 70 7.44 -3.77 10.15
CA THR A 70 6.10 -3.17 10.05
C THR A 70 5.10 -4.08 9.34
N THR A 71 5.08 -5.37 9.69
CA THR A 71 3.97 -6.29 9.38
C THR A 71 2.81 -6.11 10.37
N HIS A 72 3.06 -5.46 11.50
CA HIS A 72 2.14 -5.36 12.63
C HIS A 72 0.94 -4.43 12.39
N GLU A 73 1.07 -3.36 11.59
CA GLU A 73 -0.04 -2.42 11.37
C GLU A 73 -1.17 -3.03 10.53
N ASN A 74 -0.81 -3.76 9.46
CA ASN A 74 -1.79 -4.38 8.57
C ASN A 74 -2.48 -5.59 9.21
N THR A 75 -1.78 -6.35 10.06
CA THR A 75 -2.38 -7.48 10.79
C THR A 75 -3.30 -7.01 11.91
N VAL A 76 -2.88 -5.99 12.68
CA VAL A 76 -3.70 -5.43 13.75
C VAL A 76 -4.98 -4.81 13.18
N THR A 77 -4.89 -3.99 12.14
CA THR A 77 -6.06 -3.40 11.47
C THR A 77 -7.02 -4.47 10.93
N PHE A 78 -6.50 -5.53 10.30
CA PHE A 78 -7.33 -6.62 9.79
C PHE A 78 -8.07 -7.38 10.92
N VAL A 79 -7.40 -7.68 12.03
CA VAL A 79 -8.03 -8.35 13.19
C VAL A 79 -9.11 -7.48 13.82
N PHE A 80 -8.87 -6.17 13.98
CA PHE A 80 -9.87 -5.25 14.50
C PHE A 80 -11.12 -5.18 13.59
N LEU A 81 -10.93 -5.14 12.27
CA LEU A 81 -12.04 -5.15 11.32
C LEU A 81 -12.85 -6.46 11.40
N LEU A 82 -12.18 -7.61 11.47
CA LEU A 82 -12.85 -8.91 11.59
C LEU A 82 -13.66 -9.02 12.89
N VAL A 83 -13.09 -8.64 14.03
CA VAL A 83 -13.78 -8.69 15.33
C VAL A 83 -14.99 -7.74 15.34
N SER A 84 -14.84 -6.54 14.78
CA SER A 84 -15.94 -5.56 14.66
C SER A 84 -17.11 -6.11 13.83
N VAL A 85 -16.82 -6.68 12.66
CA VAL A 85 -17.85 -7.26 11.77
C VAL A 85 -18.57 -8.43 12.44
N LEU A 86 -17.83 -9.35 13.07
CA LEU A 86 -18.41 -10.49 13.79
C LEU A 86 -19.28 -10.03 14.97
N GLY A 87 -18.83 -9.01 15.71
CA GLY A 87 -19.59 -8.38 16.78
C GLY A 87 -20.93 -7.82 16.30
N VAL A 88 -20.93 -7.05 15.21
CA VAL A 88 -22.17 -6.48 14.62
C VAL A 88 -23.14 -7.58 14.20
N ILE A 89 -22.66 -8.63 13.54
CA ILE A 89 -23.49 -9.77 13.13
C ILE A 89 -24.11 -10.46 14.35
N PHE A 90 -23.33 -10.67 15.42
CA PHE A 90 -23.83 -11.28 16.65
C PHE A 90 -24.92 -10.42 17.30
N ILE A 91 -24.72 -9.09 17.38
CA ILE A 91 -25.72 -8.16 17.92
C ILE A 91 -27.01 -8.20 17.09
N ILE A 92 -26.92 -8.18 15.76
CA ILE A 92 -28.10 -8.27 14.87
C ILE A 92 -28.85 -9.58 15.12
N ARG A 93 -28.15 -10.72 15.23
CA ARG A 93 -28.77 -12.01 15.52
C ARG A 93 -29.44 -12.01 16.89
N LEU A 94 -28.78 -11.48 17.92
CA LEU A 94 -29.34 -11.38 19.28
C LEU A 94 -30.59 -10.51 19.32
N LEU A 95 -30.58 -9.35 18.64
CA LEU A 95 -31.73 -8.46 18.53
C LEU A 95 -32.89 -9.15 17.78
N LYS A 96 -32.61 -9.92 16.73
CA LYS A 96 -33.61 -10.68 15.99
C LYS A 96 -34.24 -11.78 16.86
N THR A 97 -33.43 -12.52 17.63
CA THR A 97 -33.91 -13.54 18.57
C THR A 97 -34.75 -12.93 19.68
N ARG A 98 -34.31 -11.82 20.29
CA ARG A 98 -35.09 -11.11 21.31
C ARG A 98 -36.42 -10.59 20.75
N ARG A 99 -36.44 -10.04 19.52
CA ARG A 99 -37.68 -9.61 18.86
C ARG A 99 -38.63 -10.78 18.60
N LYS A 100 -38.11 -11.93 18.14
CA LYS A 100 -38.92 -13.14 17.94
C LYS A 100 -39.54 -13.62 19.25
N LEU A 101 -38.74 -13.69 20.32
CA LEU A 101 -39.23 -14.09 21.65
C LEU A 101 -40.32 -13.14 22.15
N LYS A 102 -40.12 -11.81 22.02
CA LYS A 102 -41.14 -10.81 22.39
C LYS A 102 -42.45 -10.99 21.61
N ARG A 103 -42.39 -11.31 20.31
CA ARG A 103 -43.59 -11.59 19.49
C ARG A 103 -44.30 -12.87 19.95
N ALA A 104 -43.56 -13.95 20.18
CA ALA A 104 -44.14 -15.21 20.66
C ALA A 104 -44.84 -15.05 22.02
N VAL A 105 -44.23 -14.30 22.95
CA VAL A 105 -44.84 -13.99 24.25
C VAL A 105 -46.08 -13.10 24.09
N ALA A 106 -46.05 -12.11 23.19
CA ALA A 106 -47.23 -11.28 22.93
C ALA A 106 -48.39 -12.07 22.32
N GLU A 107 -48.10 -13.03 21.43
CA GLU A 107 -49.09 -13.93 20.84
C GLU A 107 -49.67 -14.89 21.87
N SER A 108 -48.85 -15.48 22.77
CA SER A 108 -49.34 -16.36 23.83
C SER A 108 -50.24 -15.63 24.83
N VAL A 109 -49.84 -14.42 25.26
CA VAL A 109 -50.65 -13.58 26.17
C VAL A 109 -51.96 -13.13 25.52
N LYS A 110 -51.97 -12.89 24.20
CA LYS A 110 -53.20 -12.55 23.47
C LYS A 110 -54.18 -13.74 23.42
N MET A 111 -53.67 -14.97 23.27
CA MET A 111 -54.50 -16.18 23.23
C MET A 111 -55.10 -16.54 24.60
N GLU A 112 -54.42 -16.24 25.70
CA GLU A 112 -54.94 -16.48 27.06
C GLU A 112 -55.99 -15.46 27.51
N ARG A 113 -56.16 -14.36 26.76
CA ARG A 113 -57.15 -13.30 27.01
C ARG A 113 -58.39 -13.38 26.10
N MET A 114 -58.54 -14.44 25.30
CA MET A 114 -59.73 -14.77 24.52
C MET A 114 -60.44 -15.97 25.14
#